data_AF-A0AAP0MEI4-F1
#
_entry.id   AF-A0AAP0MEI4-F1
#
_cell.length_a   1.000
_cell.length_b   1.000
_cell.length_c   1.000
_cell.angle_alpha   90.00
_cell.angle_beta   90.00
_cell.angle_gamma   90.00
#
_symmetry.space_group_name_H-M   'P 1'
#
loop_
_entity.id
_entity.type
_entity.pdbx_description
1 polymer ?
#
loop_
_entity_poly.entity_id
_entity_poly.type
_entity_poly.pdbx_seq_one_letter_code
_entity_poly.pdbx_strand_id
1 'polypeptide(L)'
;MEMKETSSRLTRTLGQEINDKQVGLSDELKKIGSLTMVERLRATTLISRDNAALNVFYSLCDKEREAWVKVVEWRKRFQEIIEGGADS
;
A
#
# COMPACT_ATOMS: atom_id res chain seq x y z
N MET A 1 -37.04 -4.25 -1.37
CA MET A 1 -36.18 -5.32 -1.90
C MET A 1 -34.98 -4.73 -2.66
N GLU A 2 -35.19 -3.70 -3.49
CA GLU A 2 -34.16 -3.02 -4.30
C GLU A 2 -32.96 -2.45 -3.52
N MET A 3 -33.17 -1.90 -2.31
CA MET A 3 -32.08 -1.30 -1.53
C MET A 3 -31.05 -2.33 -1.02
N LYS A 4 -31.47 -3.58 -0.78
CA LYS A 4 -30.56 -4.67 -0.37
C LYS A 4 -29.73 -5.18 -1.55
N GLU A 5 -30.33 -5.19 -2.74
CA GLU A 5 -29.68 -5.66 -3.96
C GLU A 5 -28.69 -4.63 -4.54
N THR A 6 -29.02 -3.34 -4.41
CA THR A 6 -28.08 -2.25 -4.71
C THR A 6 -26.91 -2.24 -3.74
N SER A 7 -27.16 -2.39 -2.43
CA SER A 7 -26.10 -2.50 -1.43
C SER A 7 -25.18 -3.70 -1.67
N SER A 8 -25.72 -4.88 -1.97
CA SER A 8 -24.91 -6.09 -2.22
C SER A 8 -24.05 -5.97 -3.49
N ARG A 9 -24.59 -5.33 -4.53
CA ARG A 9 -23.84 -5.00 -5.76
C ARG A 9 -22.71 -4.03 -5.48
N LEU A 10 -22.97 -2.95 -4.72
CA LEU A 10 -21.94 -1.97 -4.36
C LEU A 10 -20.81 -2.60 -3.56
N THR A 11 -21.11 -3.42 -2.55
CA THR A 11 -20.09 -4.13 -1.76
C THR A 11 -19.23 -5.04 -2.64
N ARG A 12 -19.85 -5.73 -3.60
CA ARG A 12 -19.11 -6.58 -4.55
C ARG A 12 -18.17 -5.77 -5.45
N THR A 13 -18.66 -4.66 -5.99
CA THR A 13 -17.85 -3.78 -6.85
C THR A 13 -16.66 -3.19 -6.09
N LEU A 14 -16.89 -2.71 -4.86
CA LEU A 14 -15.81 -2.20 -4.00
C LEU A 14 -14.79 -3.29 -3.65
N GLY A 15 -15.24 -4.51 -3.37
CA GLY A 15 -14.35 -5.64 -3.12
C GLY A 15 -13.49 -6.00 -4.33
N GLN A 16 -14.09 -5.97 -5.53
CA GLN A 16 -13.36 -6.21 -6.78
C GLN A 16 -12.31 -5.14 -7.03
N GLU A 17 -12.65 -3.87 -6.84
CA GLU A 17 -11.73 -2.74 -7.02
C GLU A 17 -10.50 -2.85 -6.09
N ILE A 18 -10.72 -3.25 -4.82
CA ILE A 18 -9.62 -3.47 -3.87
C ILE A 18 -8.73 -4.63 -4.31
N ASN A 19 -9.31 -5.75 -4.75
CA ASN A 19 -8.54 -6.89 -5.26
C ASN A 19 -7.68 -6.50 -6.46
N ASP A 20 -8.25 -5.76 -7.41
CA ASP A 20 -7.54 -5.31 -8.61
C ASP A 20 -6.35 -4.40 -8.24
N LYS A 21 -6.56 -3.47 -7.30
CA LYS A 21 -5.49 -2.62 -6.75
C LYS A 21 -4.39 -3.44 -6.05
N GLN A 22 -4.74 -4.48 -5.30
CA GLN A 22 -3.77 -5.35 -4.63
C GLN A 22 -2.92 -6.13 -5.63
N VAL A 23 -3.55 -6.69 -6.67
CA VAL A 23 -2.86 -7.44 -7.74
C VAL A 23 -1.94 -6.51 -8.54
N GLY A 24 -2.40 -5.30 -8.89
CA GLY A 24 -1.63 -4.33 -9.68
C GLY A 24 -0.51 -3.60 -8.93
N LEU A 25 -0.49 -3.64 -7.60
CA LEU A 25 0.43 -2.85 -6.77
C LEU A 25 1.91 -3.09 -7.10
N SER A 26 2.30 -4.34 -7.33
CA SER A 26 3.68 -4.71 -7.66
C SER A 26 4.13 -4.08 -8.98
N ASP A 27 3.24 -4.04 -9.97
CA ASP A 27 3.54 -3.47 -11.28
C ASP A 27 3.56 -1.94 -11.25
N GLU A 28 2.70 -1.30 -10.45
CA GLU A 28 2.77 0.14 -10.20
C GLU A 28 4.10 0.54 -9.53
N LEU A 29 4.55 -0.22 -8.54
CA LEU A 29 5.83 0.04 -7.87
C LEU A 29 7.04 -0.15 -8.81
N LYS A 30 6.95 -1.04 -9.81
CA LYS A 30 8.00 -1.22 -10.83
C LYS A 30 8.12 -0.02 -11.76
N LYS A 31 7.04 0.74 -11.99
CA LYS A 31 7.08 1.97 -12.81
C LYS A 31 7.94 3.06 -12.17
N ILE A 32 8.10 3.02 -10.84
CA ILE A 32 8.94 3.95 -10.09
C ILE A 32 10.40 3.46 -10.15
N GLY A 33 11.11 3.88 -11.20
CA GLY A 33 12.48 3.41 -11.50
C GLY A 33 13.54 3.78 -10.46
N SER A 34 13.26 4.77 -9.61
CA SER A 34 14.11 5.22 -8.50
C SER A 34 14.05 4.33 -7.26
N LEU A 35 13.09 3.39 -7.19
CA LEU A 35 12.99 2.42 -6.09
C LEU A 35 13.93 1.22 -6.33
N THR A 36 14.56 0.77 -5.25
CA THR A 36 15.29 -0.49 -5.20
C THR A 36 14.33 -1.69 -5.13
N MET A 37 14.85 -2.89 -5.39
CA MET A 37 14.07 -4.12 -5.26
C MET A 37 13.55 -4.34 -3.83
N VAL A 38 14.37 -3.98 -2.82
CA VAL A 38 14.02 -4.14 -1.40
C VAL A 38 12.90 -3.17 -1.01
N GLU A 39 12.98 -1.90 -1.42
CA GLU A 39 11.92 -0.91 -1.20
C GLU A 39 10.60 -1.36 -1.84
N ARG A 40 10.63 -1.86 -3.08
CA ARG A 40 9.44 -2.40 -3.76
C ARG A 40 8.82 -3.58 -3.02
N LEU A 41 9.64 -4.53 -2.55
CA LEU A 41 9.15 -5.70 -1.82
C LEU A 41 8.49 -5.31 -0.49
N ARG A 42 9.12 -4.40 0.26
CA ARG A 42 8.59 -3.92 1.54
C ARG A 42 7.31 -3.11 1.34
N ALA A 43 7.30 -2.17 0.40
CA ALA A 43 6.13 -1.39 0.04
C ALA A 43 4.96 -2.31 -0.35
N THR A 44 5.20 -3.29 -1.22
CA THR A 44 4.18 -4.28 -1.60
C THR A 44 3.61 -4.99 -0.38
N THR A 45 4.46 -5.44 0.55
CA THR A 45 4.03 -6.16 1.76
C THR A 45 3.20 -5.29 2.71
N LEU A 46 3.58 -4.02 2.88
CA LEU A 46 2.93 -3.10 3.80
C LEU A 46 1.61 -2.55 3.25
N ILE A 47 1.60 -2.17 1.97
CA ILE A 47 0.46 -1.49 1.35
C ILE A 47 -0.65 -2.49 0.97
N SER A 48 -0.30 -3.69 0.48
CA SER A 48 -1.31 -4.68 0.05
C SER A 48 -2.20 -5.18 1.19
N ARG A 49 -1.74 -5.11 2.44
CA ARG A 49 -2.45 -5.61 3.63
C ARG A 49 -3.41 -4.59 4.24
N ASP A 50 -3.32 -3.33 3.84
CA ASP A 50 -4.13 -2.24 4.39
C ASP A 50 -4.86 -1.51 3.25
N ASN A 51 -6.18 -1.69 3.19
CA ASN A 51 -7.02 -1.09 2.16
C ASN A 51 -6.96 0.44 2.17
N ALA A 52 -6.77 1.08 3.33
CA ALA A 52 -6.63 2.52 3.43
C ALA A 52 -5.28 2.96 2.85
N ALA A 53 -4.20 2.27 3.19
CA ALA A 53 -2.87 2.52 2.62
C ALA A 53 -2.85 2.31 1.09
N LEU A 54 -3.54 1.27 0.61
CA LEU A 54 -3.70 0.98 -0.81
C LEU A 54 -4.44 2.12 -1.53
N ASN A 55 -5.57 2.58 -0.98
CA ASN A 55 -6.32 3.70 -1.56
C ASN A 55 -5.51 4.99 -1.57
N VAL A 56 -4.76 5.29 -0.49
CA VAL A 56 -3.85 6.44 -0.46
C VAL A 56 -2.80 6.31 -1.56
N PHE A 57 -2.10 5.18 -1.66
CA PHE A 57 -1.09 4.95 -2.69
C PHE A 57 -1.61 5.23 -4.11
N TYR A 58 -2.78 4.70 -4.44
CA TYR A 58 -3.38 4.89 -5.77
C TYR A 58 -3.86 6.32 -6.02
N SER A 59 -4.15 7.10 -4.98
CA SER A 59 -4.51 8.52 -5.09
C SER A 59 -3.32 9.47 -5.32
N LEU A 60 -2.10 9.02 -5.00
CA LEU A 60 -0.88 9.81 -5.13
C LEU A 60 -0.34 9.79 -6.57
N CYS A 61 0.36 10.86 -6.97
CA CYS A 61 1.16 10.85 -8.21
C CYS A 61 2.50 10.12 -8.02
N ASP A 62 3.20 9.80 -9.10
CA ASP A 62 4.42 8.98 -9.03
C ASP A 62 5.52 9.56 -8.13
N LYS A 63 5.70 10.88 -8.13
CA LYS A 63 6.68 11.55 -7.25
C LYS A 63 6.31 11.41 -5.77
N GLU A 64 5.03 11.51 -5.46
CA GLU A 64 4.52 11.37 -4.10
C GLU A 64 4.57 9.91 -3.64
N ARG A 65 4.26 8.96 -4.53
CA ARG A 65 4.41 7.51 -4.29
C ARG A 65 5.86 7.16 -3.97
N GLU A 66 6.82 7.69 -4.72
CA GLU A 66 8.24 7.50 -4.46
C GLU A 66 8.62 8.00 -3.07
N ALA A 67 8.27 9.25 -2.75
CA ALA A 67 8.57 9.86 -1.45
C ALA A 67 7.92 9.06 -0.31
N TRP A 68 6.67 8.63 -0.50
CA TRP A 68 5.93 7.88 0.50
C TRP A 68 6.54 6.50 0.76
N VAL A 69 6.94 5.75 -0.28
CA VAL A 69 7.65 4.47 -0.11
C VAL A 69 8.95 4.65 0.66
N LYS A 70 9.71 5.70 0.34
CA LYS A 70 10.94 6.04 1.07
C LYS A 70 10.68 6.43 2.52
N VAL A 71 9.58 7.13 2.83
CA VAL A 71 9.19 7.47 4.21
C VAL A 71 8.71 6.24 4.98
N VAL A 72 7.98 5.32 4.33
CA VAL A 72 7.58 4.05 4.92
C VAL A 72 8.80 3.19 5.29
N GLU A 73 9.88 3.26 4.49
CA GLU A 73 11.17 2.63 4.81
C GLU A 73 11.77 3.18 6.11
N TRP A 74 11.69 4.50 6.33
CA TRP A 74 12.19 5.13 7.55
C TRP A 74 11.35 4.74 8.77
N ARG A 75 10.02 4.68 8.67
CA ARG A 75 9.16 4.43 9.85
C ARG A 75 9.45 3.08 10.51
N LYS A 76 9.62 2.02 9.70
CA LYS A 76 9.94 0.69 10.25
C LYS A 76 11.38 0.62 10.77
N ARG A 77 12.33 1.22 10.06
CA ARG A 77 13.74 1.27 10.48
C ARG A 77 13.96 2.09 11.75
N PHE A 78 13.21 3.19 11.93
CA PHE A 78 13.19 3.97 13.17
C PHE A 78 12.60 3.17 14.33
N GLN A 79 11.53 2.40 14.10
CA GLN A 79 10.92 1.56 15.12
C GLN A 79 11.87 0.42 15.57
N GLU A 80 12.56 -0.23 14.63
CA GLU A 80 13.58 -1.25 14.91
C GLU A 80 14.78 -0.67 15.72
N ILE A 81 15.16 0.59 15.49
CA ILE A 81 16.24 1.27 16.25
C ILE A 81 15.80 1.59 17.68
N ILE A 82 14.57 2.07 17.87
CA ILE A 82 14.04 2.42 19.20
C ILE A 82 13.79 1.16 20.04
N GLU A 83 13.24 0.11 19.43
CA GLU A 83 12.93 -1.15 20.13
C GLU A 83 14.20 -2.01 20.34
N GLY A 84 15.18 -1.94 19.44
CA GLY A 84 16.46 -2.66 19.57
C GLY A 84 17.48 -2.00 20.52
N GLY A 85 17.22 -0.77 20.98
CA GLY A 85 18.07 -0.04 21.93
C GLY A 85 17.71 -0.24 23.40
N ALA A 86 16.68 -1.04 23.71
CA ALA A 86 16.21 -1.28 25.08
C ALA A 86 16.86 -2.48 25.78
N ASP A 87 17.66 -3.29 25.07
CA ASP A 87 18.31 -4.51 25.58
C ASP A 87 19.86 -4.40 25.61
N SER A 88 20.43 -3.23 25.92
CA SER A 88 21.88 -3.05 26.08
C SER A 88 22.25 -2.34 27.37
#